data_AF-A0A820D0T1-F1
#
_entry.id   AF-A0A820D0T1-F1
#
_cell.length_a   1.000
_cell.length_b   1.000
_cell.length_c   1.000
_cell.angle_alpha   90.00
_cell.angle_beta   90.00
_cell.angle_gamma   90.00
#
_symmetry.space_group_name_H-M   'P 1'
#
loop_
_entity.id
_entity.type
_entity.pdbx_description
1 polymer ?
#
loop_
_entity_poly.entity_id
_entity_poly.type
_entity_poly.pdbx_seq_one_letter_code
_entity_poly.pdbx_strand_id
1 'polypeptide(L)'
;RGQYLSIITEHVTEMELREIIDLILLEYIEQFTSSAPQYAVFIDKPSYVLAIEVDDDKKENENQLKQVGKELCSKFDQKLQESIEEYKRCRANQNISSPILLWLKYNTLTTGTREYRLKKYKGTGGNQLKSQLIIHNRSKDIIKFIKENKVLETK
;
A
#
# COMPACT_ATOMS: atom_id res chain seq x y z
N ARG A 1 -5.76 18.62 15.32
CA ARG A 1 -5.93 17.44 14.41
C ARG A 1 -5.12 17.51 13.11
N GLY A 2 -4.58 18.67 12.69
CA GLY A 2 -3.76 18.80 11.46
C GLY A 2 -2.25 18.53 11.58
N GLN A 3 -1.68 18.53 12.80
CA GLN A 3 -0.23 18.39 13.02
C GLN A 3 0.30 16.95 12.88
N TYR A 4 -0.51 15.92 13.15
CA TYR A 4 -0.01 14.54 13.23
C TYR A 4 0.29 13.90 11.87
N LEU A 5 -0.31 14.40 10.79
CA LEU A 5 0.06 13.91 9.46
C LEU A 5 1.40 14.40 8.99
N SER A 6 1.78 15.61 9.38
CA SER A 6 3.12 16.11 9.09
C SER A 6 4.13 15.14 9.73
N ILE A 7 3.91 14.73 10.98
CA ILE A 7 4.81 13.80 11.68
C ILE A 7 4.99 12.46 10.93
N ILE A 8 3.92 11.82 10.49
CA ILE A 8 4.03 10.48 9.88
C ILE A 8 4.48 10.52 8.40
N THR A 9 4.11 11.56 7.64
CA THR A 9 4.58 11.71 6.24
C THR A 9 5.93 12.40 6.09
N GLU A 10 6.40 13.14 7.10
CA GLU A 10 7.68 13.88 7.04
C GLU A 10 8.84 13.09 7.66
N HIS A 11 8.58 12.11 8.54
CA HIS A 11 9.62 11.41 9.29
C HIS A 11 9.85 9.96 8.84
N VAL A 12 8.98 9.44 7.97
CA VAL A 12 9.16 8.12 7.36
C VAL A 12 9.58 8.32 5.92
N THR A 13 10.81 7.93 5.59
CA THR A 13 11.30 8.05 4.22
C THR A 13 10.66 7.01 3.32
N GLU A 14 10.58 7.33 2.03
CA GLU A 14 10.15 6.37 1.00
C GLU A 14 11.04 5.10 0.99
N MET A 15 12.32 5.26 1.33
CA MET A 15 13.28 4.16 1.35
C MET A 15 13.01 3.18 2.50
N GLU A 16 12.80 3.67 3.73
CA GLU A 16 12.51 2.83 4.89
C GLU A 16 11.20 2.05 4.72
N LEU A 17 10.16 2.70 4.17
CA LEU A 17 8.90 2.00 3.88
C LEU A 17 9.09 0.91 2.84
N ARG A 18 9.87 1.16 1.79
CA ARG A 18 10.14 0.17 0.75
C ARG A 18 10.90 -1.03 1.32
N GLU A 19 11.92 -0.81 2.13
CA GLU A 19 12.68 -1.90 2.77
C GLU A 19 11.79 -2.76 3.68
N ILE A 20 10.94 -2.13 4.50
CA ILE A 20 9.98 -2.85 5.33
C ILE A 20 9.01 -3.68 4.48
N ILE A 21 8.46 -3.09 3.42
CA ILE A 21 7.50 -3.77 2.54
C ILE A 21 8.20 -4.93 1.84
N ASP A 22 9.34 -4.70 1.21
CA ASP A 22 10.07 -5.74 0.46
C ASP A 22 10.41 -6.93 1.37
N LEU A 23 10.82 -6.70 2.62
CA LEU A 23 11.06 -7.77 3.61
C LEU A 23 9.80 -8.61 3.89
N ILE A 24 8.63 -7.97 3.97
CA ILE A 24 7.37 -8.66 4.26
C ILE A 24 6.82 -9.34 3.01
N LEU A 25 6.93 -8.72 1.83
CA LEU A 25 6.39 -9.26 0.59
C LEU A 25 7.12 -10.53 0.14
N LEU A 26 8.44 -10.60 0.35
CA LEU A 26 9.24 -11.79 0.05
C LEU A 26 8.76 -13.04 0.80
N GLU A 27 8.20 -12.89 2.00
CA GLU A 27 7.79 -14.04 2.84
C GLU A 27 6.38 -14.57 2.47
N TYR A 28 5.50 -13.75 1.88
CA TYR A 28 4.06 -14.07 1.77
C TYR A 28 3.46 -14.03 0.36
N ILE A 29 4.10 -13.38 -0.62
CA ILE A 29 3.42 -13.02 -1.89
C ILE A 29 3.77 -13.91 -3.09
N GLU A 30 4.82 -14.73 -3.03
CA GLU A 30 5.15 -15.65 -4.13
C GLU A 30 3.97 -16.56 -4.52
N GLN A 31 3.08 -16.86 -3.57
CA GLN A 31 1.87 -17.65 -3.84
C GLN A 31 0.77 -16.87 -4.58
N PHE A 32 0.77 -15.52 -4.62
CA PHE A 32 -0.29 -14.69 -5.20
C PHE A 32 0.10 -13.89 -6.45
N THR A 33 1.40 -13.83 -6.78
CA THR A 33 1.89 -13.16 -7.98
C THR A 33 2.87 -14.05 -8.74
N SER A 34 2.69 -14.15 -10.05
CA SER A 34 3.56 -14.91 -10.96
C SER A 34 4.80 -14.12 -11.39
N SER A 35 4.87 -12.86 -10.95
CA SER A 35 5.94 -11.92 -11.23
C SER A 35 6.25 -11.10 -9.97
N ALA A 36 7.23 -10.19 -10.06
CA ALA A 36 7.58 -9.32 -8.95
C ALA A 36 6.33 -8.57 -8.43
N PRO A 37 6.05 -8.60 -7.11
CA PRO A 37 4.81 -8.08 -6.58
C PRO A 37 4.67 -6.58 -6.81
N GLN A 38 3.50 -6.19 -7.31
CA GLN A 38 3.14 -4.79 -7.52
C GLN A 38 2.42 -4.30 -6.27
N TYR A 39 2.86 -3.18 -5.70
CA TYR A 39 2.23 -2.63 -4.52
C TYR A 39 2.19 -1.11 -4.51
N ALA A 40 1.27 -0.58 -3.72
CA ALA A 40 1.24 0.81 -3.32
C ALA A 40 1.09 0.92 -1.81
N VAL A 41 1.77 1.89 -1.20
CA VAL A 41 1.55 2.26 0.20
C VAL A 41 1.14 3.72 0.29
N PHE A 42 0.12 4.00 1.09
CA PHE A 42 -0.36 5.35 1.35
C PHE A 42 -1.01 5.47 2.71
N ILE A 43 -1.24 6.70 3.15
CA ILE A 43 -1.92 6.97 4.42
C ILE A 43 -3.35 7.39 4.14
N ASP A 44 -4.29 6.54 4.53
CA ASP A 44 -5.72 6.81 4.54
C ASP A 44 -6.18 6.91 5.99
N LYS A 45 -6.31 8.15 6.46
CA LYS A 45 -6.29 8.46 7.90
C LYS A 45 -7.36 7.69 8.68
N PRO A 46 -7.04 7.17 9.88
CA PRO A 46 -5.74 7.22 10.55
C PRO A 46 -4.93 5.92 10.35
N SER A 47 -4.86 5.33 9.15
CA SER A 47 -4.14 4.07 8.93
C SER A 47 -3.16 4.18 7.76
N TYR A 48 -2.06 3.40 7.83
CA TYR A 48 -1.34 3.01 6.61
C TYR A 48 -2.19 2.01 5.83
N VAL A 49 -2.14 2.13 4.51
CA VAL A 49 -2.77 1.21 3.59
C VAL A 49 -1.68 0.62 2.72
N LEU A 50 -1.51 -0.70 2.76
CA LEU A 50 -0.68 -1.45 1.83
C LEU A 50 -1.61 -2.13 0.82
N ALA A 51 -1.52 -1.72 -0.43
CA ALA A 51 -2.33 -2.24 -1.52
C ALA A 51 -1.45 -3.10 -2.43
N ILE A 52 -1.84 -4.34 -2.69
CA ILE A 52 -1.05 -5.34 -3.42
C ILE A 52 -1.89 -5.88 -4.58
N GLU A 53 -1.33 -5.93 -5.78
CA GLU A 53 -2.00 -6.60 -6.90
C GLU A 53 -1.89 -8.11 -6.79
N VAL A 54 -2.98 -8.80 -7.11
CA VAL A 54 -3.01 -10.26 -7.27
C VAL A 54 -3.35 -10.61 -8.71
N ASP A 55 -2.74 -11.70 -9.19
CA ASP A 55 -3.02 -12.21 -10.53
C ASP A 55 -4.50 -12.62 -10.67
N ASP A 56 -5.05 -12.48 -11.88
CA ASP A 56 -6.47 -12.70 -12.16
C ASP A 56 -6.95 -14.10 -11.78
N ASP A 57 -6.12 -15.13 -11.98
CA ASP A 57 -6.38 -16.54 -11.70
C ASP A 57 -6.33 -16.89 -10.20
N LYS A 58 -5.76 -16.00 -9.37
CA LYS A 58 -5.59 -16.22 -7.92
C LYS A 58 -6.62 -15.47 -7.07
N LYS A 59 -7.52 -14.71 -7.69
CA LYS A 59 -8.56 -13.90 -7.01
C LYS A 59 -9.69 -14.71 -6.39
N GLU A 60 -9.90 -15.94 -6.86
CA GLU A 60 -11.05 -16.75 -6.43
C GLU A 60 -10.90 -17.32 -5.02
N ASN A 61 -9.69 -17.27 -4.44
CA ASN A 61 -9.43 -17.80 -3.11
C ASN A 61 -9.54 -16.71 -2.02
N GLU A 62 -10.71 -16.07 -1.91
CA GLU A 62 -10.95 -14.96 -0.97
C GLU A 62 -10.60 -15.31 0.49
N ASN A 63 -10.86 -16.54 0.92
CA ASN A 63 -10.52 -17.01 2.27
C ASN A 63 -9.01 -17.02 2.51
N GLN A 64 -8.23 -17.49 1.54
CA GLN A 64 -6.77 -17.48 1.62
C GLN A 64 -6.23 -16.05 1.60
N LEU A 65 -6.75 -15.19 0.72
CA LEU A 65 -6.40 -13.76 0.68
C LEU A 65 -6.71 -13.07 2.01
N LYS A 66 -7.83 -13.40 2.66
CA LYS A 66 -8.21 -12.85 3.96
C LYS A 66 -7.28 -13.34 5.06
N GLN A 67 -6.92 -14.62 5.08
CA GLN A 67 -5.99 -15.17 6.06
C GLN A 67 -4.61 -14.52 5.93
N VAL A 68 -4.02 -14.59 4.74
CA VAL A 68 -2.69 -14.00 4.51
C VAL A 68 -2.74 -12.49 4.67
N GLY A 69 -3.86 -11.86 4.31
CA GLY A 69 -4.02 -10.43 4.51
C GLY A 69 -3.93 -10.00 5.97
N LYS A 70 -4.44 -10.83 6.90
CA LYS A 70 -4.30 -10.57 8.34
C LYS A 70 -2.86 -10.75 8.82
N GLU A 71 -2.19 -11.79 8.36
CA GLU A 71 -0.79 -12.05 8.68
C GLU A 71 0.11 -10.91 8.19
N LEU A 72 -0.09 -10.48 6.94
CA LEU A 72 0.57 -9.31 6.34
C LEU A 72 0.30 -8.03 7.12
N CYS A 73 -0.96 -7.73 7.47
CA CYS A 73 -1.30 -6.57 8.29
C CYS A 73 -0.55 -6.57 9.63
N SER A 74 -0.53 -7.72 10.31
CA SER A 74 0.14 -7.86 11.60
C SER A 74 1.66 -7.71 11.49
N LYS A 75 2.28 -8.36 10.50
CA LYS A 75 3.73 -8.26 10.25
C LYS A 75 4.14 -6.86 9.85
N PHE A 76 3.32 -6.19 9.04
CA PHE A 76 3.55 -4.81 8.64
C PHE A 76 3.45 -3.85 9.82
N ASP A 77 2.42 -3.96 10.66
CA ASP A 77 2.32 -3.16 11.90
C ASP A 77 3.53 -3.39 12.81
N GLN A 78 3.94 -4.64 13.00
CA GLN A 78 5.09 -4.99 13.83
C GLN A 78 6.38 -4.36 13.28
N LYS A 79 6.66 -4.51 11.98
CA LYS A 79 7.88 -3.95 11.38
C LYS A 79 7.92 -2.43 11.40
N LEU A 80 6.78 -1.78 11.17
CA LEU A 80 6.70 -0.33 11.34
C LEU A 80 7.00 0.08 12.79
N GLN A 81 6.54 -0.66 13.80
CA GLN A 81 6.84 -0.36 15.21
C GLN A 81 8.29 -0.66 15.61
N GLU A 82 8.93 -1.64 14.98
CA GLU A 82 10.36 -1.98 15.21
C GLU A 82 11.29 -0.96 14.55
N SER A 83 10.99 -0.56 13.32
CA SER A 83 11.87 0.27 12.50
C SER A 83 11.62 1.77 12.63
N ILE A 84 10.41 2.19 13.04
CA ILE A 84 10.01 3.59 13.04
C ILE A 84 9.48 3.97 14.44
N GLU A 85 10.33 4.61 15.23
CA GLU A 85 10.01 5.00 16.61
C GLU A 85 8.81 5.97 16.69
N GLU A 86 8.68 6.91 15.74
CA GLU A 86 7.53 7.81 15.64
C GLU A 86 6.21 7.05 15.36
N TYR A 87 6.24 6.00 14.53
CA TYR A 87 5.08 5.15 14.29
C TYR A 87 4.66 4.43 15.57
N LYS A 88 5.63 3.83 16.28
CA LYS A 88 5.42 3.18 17.58
C LYS A 88 4.81 4.13 18.60
N ARG A 89 5.34 5.35 18.74
CA ARG A 89 4.76 6.39 19.61
C ARG A 89 3.34 6.76 19.18
N CYS A 90 3.07 6.88 17.88
CA CYS A 90 1.73 7.19 17.38
C CYS A 90 0.73 6.05 17.63
N ARG A 91 1.14 4.78 17.50
CA ARG A 91 0.32 3.60 17.80
C ARG A 91 0.00 3.52 19.29
N ALA A 92 1.01 3.69 20.15
CA ALA A 92 0.84 3.67 21.61
C ALA A 92 -0.13 4.76 22.11
N ASN A 93 -0.08 5.95 21.50
CA ASN A 93 -0.98 7.06 21.81
C ASN A 93 -2.34 6.98 21.08
N GLN A 94 -2.63 5.87 20.39
CA GLN A 94 -3.85 5.69 19.58
C GLN A 94 -4.09 6.77 18.52
N ASN A 95 -3.03 7.45 18.09
CA ASN A 95 -3.08 8.47 17.04
C ASN A 95 -3.13 7.86 15.64
N ILE A 96 -2.70 6.59 15.52
CA ILE A 96 -2.76 5.82 14.28
C ILE A 96 -3.36 4.44 14.56
N SER A 97 -4.29 4.02 13.69
CA SER A 97 -4.97 2.73 13.71
C SER A 97 -4.12 1.66 13.04
N SER A 98 -4.55 0.40 13.17
CA SER A 98 -3.85 -0.72 12.54
C SER A 98 -3.78 -0.52 11.02
N PRO A 99 -2.70 -0.99 10.36
CA PRO A 99 -2.62 -0.95 8.91
C PRO A 99 -3.77 -1.72 8.25
N ILE A 100 -4.13 -1.28 7.05
CA ILE A 100 -5.14 -1.90 6.20
C ILE A 100 -4.42 -2.53 5.02
N LEU A 101 -4.77 -3.77 4.69
CA LEU A 101 -4.35 -4.40 3.45
C LEU A 101 -5.47 -4.33 2.41
N LEU A 102 -5.13 -3.89 1.20
CA LEU A 102 -6.02 -3.97 0.04
C LEU A 102 -5.44 -4.95 -0.98
N TRP A 103 -6.19 -6.00 -1.28
CA TRP A 103 -5.91 -6.82 -2.46
C TRP A 103 -6.52 -6.14 -3.67
N LEU A 104 -5.74 -5.93 -4.72
CA LEU A 104 -6.13 -5.21 -5.94
C LEU A 104 -6.24 -6.15 -7.12
N LYS A 105 -7.05 -5.77 -8.10
CA LYS A 105 -7.04 -6.44 -9.40
C LYS A 105 -5.67 -6.26 -10.06
N TYR A 106 -5.18 -7.29 -10.75
CA TYR A 106 -4.02 -7.18 -11.65
C TYR A 106 -4.09 -5.92 -12.53
N ASN A 107 -2.95 -5.26 -12.73
CA ASN A 107 -2.79 -4.01 -13.49
C ASN A 107 -3.49 -2.77 -12.92
N THR A 108 -4.08 -2.81 -11.72
CA THR A 108 -4.72 -1.63 -11.11
C THR A 108 -3.74 -0.46 -10.93
N LEU A 109 -2.56 -0.69 -10.38
CA LEU A 109 -1.54 0.32 -10.12
C LEU A 109 -0.93 0.85 -11.42
N THR A 110 -0.64 -0.03 -12.39
CA THR A 110 -0.17 0.40 -13.71
C THR A 110 -1.22 1.27 -14.42
N THR A 111 -2.48 0.84 -14.40
CA THR A 111 -3.60 1.57 -15.03
C THR A 111 -3.87 2.88 -14.31
N GLY A 112 -4.00 2.86 -12.99
CA GLY A 112 -4.27 4.04 -12.17
C GLY A 112 -3.19 5.10 -12.30
N THR A 113 -1.93 4.69 -12.39
CA THR A 113 -0.81 5.62 -12.61
C THR A 113 -0.81 6.21 -14.01
N ARG A 114 -1.11 5.39 -15.03
CA ARG A 114 -1.26 5.86 -16.41
C ARG A 114 -2.42 6.85 -16.53
N GLU A 115 -3.58 6.53 -15.97
CA GLU A 115 -4.75 7.41 -15.98
C GLU A 115 -4.52 8.71 -15.22
N TYR A 116 -3.88 8.64 -14.04
CA TYR A 116 -3.52 9.82 -13.27
C TYR A 116 -2.60 10.75 -14.06
N ARG A 117 -1.58 10.19 -14.73
CA ARG A 117 -0.68 10.98 -15.58
C ARG A 117 -1.41 11.57 -16.78
N LEU A 118 -2.25 10.82 -17.49
CA LEU A 118 -3.02 11.33 -18.63
C LEU A 118 -3.95 12.49 -18.22
N LYS A 119 -4.54 12.43 -17.03
CA LYS A 119 -5.38 13.51 -16.49
C LYS A 119 -4.57 14.74 -16.04
N LYS A 120 -3.43 14.53 -15.38
CA LYS A 120 -2.61 15.62 -14.79
C LYS A 120 -1.64 16.26 -15.78
N TYR A 121 -1.09 15.45 -16.67
CA TYR A 121 -0.12 15.83 -17.69
C TYR A 121 -0.73 15.45 -19.04
N LYS A 122 -1.52 16.37 -19.60
CA LYS A 122 -2.07 16.24 -20.95
C LYS A 122 -0.92 15.99 -21.94
N GLY A 123 -0.68 14.73 -22.32
CA GLY A 123 0.12 14.38 -23.49
C GLY A 123 1.59 13.97 -23.30
N THR A 124 2.07 13.61 -22.11
CA THR A 124 3.41 13.01 -22.00
C THR A 124 3.36 11.48 -21.95
N GLY A 125 3.50 10.86 -23.12
CA GLY A 125 3.89 9.46 -23.24
C GLY A 125 5.34 9.30 -22.80
N GLY A 126 5.61 8.39 -21.86
CA GLY A 126 6.99 8.14 -21.43
C GLY A 126 7.13 7.34 -20.14
N ASN A 127 7.73 6.16 -20.31
CA ASN A 127 8.26 5.17 -19.37
C ASN A 127 7.29 4.46 -18.42
N GLN A 128 7.30 3.11 -18.53
CA GLN A 128 6.79 2.17 -17.54
C GLN A 128 7.27 2.61 -16.16
N LEU A 129 6.32 2.96 -15.29
CA LEU A 129 6.62 3.29 -13.91
C LEU A 129 6.93 2.03 -13.15
N LYS A 130 7.96 2.13 -12.28
CA LYS A 130 8.28 1.07 -11.33
C LYS A 130 7.05 0.80 -10.46
N SER A 131 6.51 -0.38 -10.66
CA SER A 131 5.64 -1.28 -9.90
C SER A 131 5.35 -1.07 -8.40
N GLN A 132 6.08 -0.20 -7.73
CA GLN A 132 6.10 -0.06 -6.28
C GLN A 132 5.96 1.43 -5.96
N LEU A 133 4.74 1.83 -5.57
CA LEU A 133 4.34 3.23 -5.45
C LEU A 133 4.20 3.64 -3.99
N ILE A 134 4.92 4.65 -3.56
CA ILE A 134 4.64 5.33 -2.28
C ILE A 134 3.83 6.57 -2.62
N ILE A 135 2.54 6.53 -2.30
CA ILE A 135 1.59 7.56 -2.71
C ILE A 135 1.37 8.53 -1.56
N HIS A 136 1.92 9.73 -1.72
CA HIS A 136 1.66 10.84 -0.82
C HIS A 136 0.18 11.27 -0.86
N ASN A 137 -0.37 11.65 0.29
CA ASN A 137 -1.78 12.00 0.54
C ASN A 137 -2.33 13.17 -0.34
N ARG A 138 -1.48 13.79 -1.16
CA ARG A 138 -1.87 14.83 -2.14
C ARG A 138 -2.49 14.24 -3.41
N SER A 139 -2.41 12.93 -3.63
CA SER A 139 -2.94 12.25 -4.81
C SER A 139 -4.29 11.59 -4.53
N LYS A 140 -5.32 12.40 -4.21
CA LYS A 140 -6.65 11.88 -3.84
C LYS A 140 -7.31 11.03 -4.93
N ASP A 141 -7.10 11.38 -6.20
CA ASP A 141 -7.74 10.69 -7.33
C ASP A 141 -7.20 9.26 -7.52
N ILE A 142 -5.88 9.06 -7.40
CA ILE A 142 -5.28 7.72 -7.51
C ILE A 142 -5.63 6.87 -6.28
N ILE A 143 -5.67 7.47 -5.07
CA ILE A 143 -6.11 6.76 -3.85
C ILE A 143 -7.57 6.29 -4.01
N LYS A 144 -8.44 7.15 -4.54
CA LYS A 144 -9.83 6.81 -4.84
C LYS A 144 -9.92 5.66 -5.85
N PHE A 145 -9.17 5.76 -6.96
CA PHE A 145 -9.12 4.71 -7.98
C PHE A 145 -8.66 3.36 -7.42
N ILE A 146 -7.62 3.35 -6.58
CA ILE A 146 -7.11 2.12 -5.93
C ILE A 146 -8.20 1.49 -5.06
N LYS A 147 -8.91 2.27 -4.25
CA LYS A 147 -9.98 1.77 -3.39
C LYS A 147 -11.18 1.21 -4.16
N GLU A 148 -11.50 1.80 -5.31
CA GLU A 148 -12.60 1.34 -6.17
C GLU A 148 -12.27 0.05 -6.91
N ASN A 149 -10.98 -0.28 -7.08
CA ASN A 149 -10.51 -1.46 -7.79
C ASN A 149 -9.97 -2.58 -6.87
N LYS A 150 -10.27 -2.50 -5.57
CA LYS A 150 -9.94 -3.58 -4.63
C LYS A 150 -10.81 -4.82 -4.87
N VAL A 151 -10.20 -5.99 -4.68
CA VAL A 151 -10.84 -7.29 -4.59
C VAL A 151 -11.30 -7.54 -3.15
N LEU A 152 -10.41 -7.27 -2.18
CA LEU A 152 -10.67 -7.53 -0.77
C LEU A 152 -9.93 -6.50 0.12
N GLU A 153 -10.52 -6.17 1.26
CA GLU A 153 -9.92 -5.33 2.31
C GLU A 153 -9.76 -6.14 3.59
N THR A 154 -8.58 -6.08 4.21
CA THR A 154 -8.27 -6.74 5.48
C THR A 154 -7.75 -5.73 6.50
N LYS A 155 -8.12 -5.89 7.77
CA LYS A 155 -7.76 -5.02 8.90
C LYS A 155 -7.33 -5.86 10.09
#